data_AF-A0AAE5LUS2-F1
#
_entry.id   AF-A0AAE5LUS2-F1
#
_cell.length_a   1.000
_cell.length_b   1.000
_cell.length_c   1.000
_cell.angle_alpha   90.00
_cell.angle_beta   90.00
_cell.angle_gamma   90.00
#
_symmetry.space_group_name_H-M   'P 1'
#
loop_
_entity.id
_entity.type
_entity.pdbx_description
1 polymer ?
#
loop_
_entity_poly.entity_id
_entity_poly.type
_entity_poly.pdbx_seq_one_letter_code
_entity_poly.pdbx_strand_id
1 'polypeptide(L)'
;MAVEMVFRLLAAAVLIVAPTLLFLGFWHGMQYLRNEQLIEQLYGDTSEPVRPPQFDFSVLFSTNGTHDTEASACVYCGKTCRRQMCRSCRDQYL
;
A
#
# COMPACT_ATOMS: atom_id res chain seq x y z
N MET A 1 27.02 32.96 28.52
CA MET A 1 25.58 33.27 28.37
C MET A 1 25.08 33.12 26.94
N ALA A 2 25.67 33.79 25.94
CA ALA A 2 25.21 33.66 24.54
C ALA A 2 25.31 32.23 23.97
N VAL A 3 26.41 31.52 24.24
CA VAL A 3 26.63 30.14 23.76
C VAL A 3 25.56 29.16 24.27
N GLU A 4 25.17 29.29 25.54
CA GLU A 4 24.12 28.45 26.13
C GLU A 4 22.75 28.70 25.46
N MET A 5 22.43 29.96 25.18
CA MET A 5 21.19 30.31 24.48
C MET A 5 21.17 29.75 23.06
N VAL A 6 22.27 29.89 22.31
CA VAL A 6 22.37 29.35 20.96
C VAL A 6 22.20 27.82 20.97
N PHE A 7 22.85 27.12 21.91
CA PHE A 7 22.71 25.66 22.03
C PHE A 7 21.28 25.23 22.35
N ARG A 8 20.60 25.91 23.28
CA ARG A 8 19.19 25.61 23.63
C ARG A 8 18.24 25.86 22.47
N LEU A 9 18.46 26.93 21.70
CA LEU A 9 17.67 27.21 20.50
C LEU A 9 17.86 26.14 19.44
N LEU A 10 19.10 25.69 19.23
CA LEU A 10 19.40 24.61 18.29
C LEU A 10 18.77 23.29 18.73
N ALA A 11 18.91 22.94 20.01
CA ALA A 11 18.29 21.75 20.58
C ALA A 11 16.76 21.77 20.47
N ALA A 12 16.14 22.92 20.74
CA ALA A 12 14.69 23.10 20.58
C ALA A 12 14.26 22.94 19.11
N ALA A 13 14.98 23.55 18.17
CA ALA A 13 14.71 23.41 16.75
C ALA A 13 14.81 21.95 16.28
N VAL A 14 15.86 21.23 16.72
CA VAL A 14 16.03 19.81 16.42
C VAL A 14 14.90 19.00 17.04
N LEU A 15 14.52 19.22 18.30
CA LEU A 15 13.42 18.46 18.93
C LEU A 15 12.07 18.65 18.23
N ILE A 16 11.85 19.81 17.60
CA ILE A 16 10.63 20.07 16.82
C ILE A 16 10.69 19.39 15.44
N VAL A 17 11.82 19.50 14.75
CA VAL A 17 11.95 19.05 13.34
C VAL A 17 12.29 17.56 13.24
N ALA A 18 13.07 17.03 14.18
CA ALA A 18 13.52 15.63 14.22
C ALA A 18 12.37 14.62 14.14
N PRO A 19 11.27 14.69 14.92
CA PRO A 19 10.20 13.70 14.84
C PRO A 19 9.53 13.68 13.46
N THR A 20 9.37 14.84 12.82
CA THR A 20 8.83 14.94 11.46
C THR A 20 9.78 14.34 10.44
N LEU A 21 11.07 14.66 10.51
CA LEU A 21 12.07 14.07 9.61
C LEU A 21 12.23 12.57 9.82
N LEU A 22 12.17 12.10 11.06
CA LEU A 22 12.22 10.68 11.40
C LEU A 22 11.01 9.96 10.83
N PHE A 23 9.81 10.55 10.96
CA PHE A 23 8.61 10.02 10.34
C PHE A 23 8.69 9.96 8.82
N LEU A 24 9.13 11.05 8.17
CA LEU A 24 9.30 11.07 6.71
C LEU A 24 10.37 10.08 6.24
N GLY A 25 11.50 10.01 6.95
CA GLY A 25 12.57 9.07 6.65
C GLY A 25 12.11 7.62 6.80
N PHE A 26 11.38 7.32 7.88
CA PHE A 26 10.78 6.01 8.10
C PHE A 26 9.77 5.66 7.01
N TRP A 27 8.88 6.60 6.68
CA TRP A 27 7.90 6.44 5.61
C TRP A 27 8.57 6.18 4.26
N HIS A 28 9.58 6.98 3.92
CA HIS A 28 10.32 6.84 2.68
C HIS A 28 11.12 5.52 2.65
N GLY A 29 11.68 5.09 3.78
CA GLY A 29 12.32 3.79 3.92
C GLY A 29 11.36 2.63 3.68
N MET A 30 10.13 2.70 4.22
CA MET A 30 9.09 1.70 3.91
C MET A 30 8.69 1.71 2.43
N GLN A 31 8.62 2.89 1.80
CA GLN A 31 8.34 3.01 0.38
C GLN A 31 9.47 2.42 -0.47
N TYR A 32 10.73 2.66 -0.07
CA TYR A 32 11.91 2.11 -0.72
C TYR A 32 11.88 0.58 -0.68
N LEU A 33 11.70 -0.02 0.50
CA LEU A 33 11.60 -1.48 0.66
C LEU A 33 10.46 -2.11 -0.15
N ARG A 34 9.35 -1.39 -0.34
CA ARG A 34 8.21 -1.85 -1.15
C ARG A 34 8.48 -1.82 -2.65
N ASN A 35 9.30 -0.88 -3.12
CA ASN A 35 9.50 -0.65 -4.56
C ASN A 35 10.59 -1.54 -5.17
N GLU A 36 11.58 -1.99 -4.39
CA GLU A 36 12.77 -2.63 -4.96
C GLU A 36 12.61 -4.10 -5.36
N GLN A 37 11.50 -4.78 -5.02
CA GLN A 37 11.38 -6.21 -5.34
C GLN A 37 10.07 -6.60 -6.01
N LEU A 38 9.02 -5.77 -5.93
CA LEU A 38 7.71 -6.12 -6.47
C LEU A 38 7.43 -5.49 -7.85
N ILE A 39 8.04 -4.34 -8.16
CA ILE A 39 7.74 -3.62 -9.40
C ILE A 39 8.42 -4.29 -10.59
N GLU A 40 9.67 -4.71 -10.47
CA GLU A 40 10.35 -5.39 -11.60
C GLU A 40 9.73 -6.76 -11.94
N GLN A 41 9.16 -7.45 -10.94
CA GLN A 41 8.46 -8.71 -11.17
C GLN A 41 7.06 -8.54 -11.80
N LEU A 42 6.39 -7.39 -11.59
CA LEU A 42 5.11 -7.09 -12.23
C LEU A 42 5.27 -6.41 -13.60
N TYR A 43 6.30 -5.56 -13.79
CA TYR A 43 6.50 -4.82 -15.05
C TYR A 43 7.16 -5.65 -16.15
N GLY A 44 7.89 -6.71 -15.79
CA GLY A 44 8.50 -7.61 -16.77
C GLY A 44 7.50 -8.37 -17.65
N ASP A 45 6.22 -8.42 -17.27
CA ASP A 45 5.23 -9.32 -17.89
C ASP A 45 3.96 -8.62 -18.41
N THR A 46 3.86 -7.29 -18.36
CA THR A 46 2.64 -6.57 -18.79
C THR A 46 2.93 -5.46 -19.80
N SER A 47 2.93 -5.84 -21.08
CA SER A 47 2.83 -4.96 -22.24
C SER A 47 1.39 -4.49 -22.49
N GLU A 48 0.66 -4.08 -21.44
CA GLU A 48 -0.65 -3.44 -21.54
C GLU A 48 -0.70 -2.26 -20.57
N PRO A 49 -1.42 -1.16 -20.89
CA PRO A 49 -1.49 0.01 -20.04
C PRO A 49 -2.13 -0.36 -18.70
N VAL A 50 -1.29 -0.55 -17.67
CA VAL A 50 -1.71 -0.85 -16.30
C VAL A 50 -2.44 0.36 -15.74
N ARG A 51 -3.78 0.33 -15.81
CA ARG A 51 -4.64 1.23 -15.07
C ARG A 51 -4.40 0.94 -13.58
N PRO A 52 -3.99 1.93 -12.76
CA PRO A 52 -3.68 1.68 -11.36
C PRO A 52 -4.92 1.08 -10.67
N PRO A 53 -4.76 0.07 -9.80
CA PRO A 53 -5.88 -0.49 -9.07
C PRO A 53 -6.45 0.62 -8.18
N GLN A 54 -7.63 1.09 -8.53
CA GLN A 54 -8.45 1.88 -7.61
C GLN A 54 -8.69 0.94 -6.42
N PHE A 55 -8.10 1.26 -5.27
CA PHE A 55 -8.45 0.60 -4.02
C PHE A 55 -9.89 0.98 -3.71
N ASP A 56 -10.83 0.17 -4.20
CA ASP A 56 -12.24 0.43 -4.00
C ASP A 56 -12.64 -0.05 -2.61
N PHE A 57 -12.76 0.91 -1.70
CA PHE A 57 -13.20 0.70 -0.32
C PHE A 57 -14.60 0.07 -0.23
N SER A 58 -15.36 0.01 -1.34
CA SER A 58 -16.65 -0.69 -1.40
C SER A 58 -16.56 -2.19 -1.08
N VAL A 59 -15.40 -2.82 -1.26
CA VAL A 59 -15.20 -4.25 -0.91
C VAL A 59 -15.25 -4.46 0.61
N LEU A 60 -14.89 -3.46 1.42
CA LEU A 60 -14.94 -3.51 2.88
C LEU A 60 -16.34 -3.23 3.45
N PHE A 61 -17.20 -2.56 2.68
CA PHE A 61 -18.54 -2.13 3.12
C PHE A 61 -19.69 -2.74 2.30
N SER A 62 -19.44 -3.80 1.52
CA SER A 62 -20.48 -4.41 0.68
C SER A 62 -21.47 -5.23 1.51
N THR A 63 -22.38 -4.55 2.19
CA THR A 63 -23.62 -5.12 2.70
C THR A 63 -24.65 -5.05 1.57
N ASN A 64 -24.91 -6.18 0.93
CA ASN A 64 -26.03 -6.43 0.01
C ASN A 64 -26.28 -5.37 -1.08
N GLY A 65 -25.75 -5.60 -2.28
CA GLY A 65 -26.11 -4.84 -3.48
C GLY A 65 -25.83 -5.60 -4.76
N THR A 66 -26.86 -6.31 -5.25
CA THR A 66 -27.18 -6.58 -6.66
C THR A 66 -26.04 -6.91 -7.64
N HIS A 67 -26.04 -8.19 -8.05
CA HIS A 67 -25.79 -8.69 -9.41
C HIS A 67 -25.40 -7.63 -10.46
N ASP A 68 -24.11 -7.54 -10.75
CA ASP A 68 -23.63 -7.27 -12.10
C ASP A 68 -22.41 -8.15 -12.38
N THR A 69 -22.42 -8.73 -13.57
CA THR A 69 -21.44 -9.70 -14.11
C THR A 69 -20.09 -9.04 -14.42
N GLU A 70 -19.50 -8.38 -13.43
CA GLU A 70 -18.15 -7.84 -13.52
C GLU A 70 -17.20 -8.82 -12.81
N ALA A 71 -16.13 -9.20 -13.50
CA ALA A 71 -15.18 -10.21 -13.04
C ALA A 71 -14.56 -9.77 -11.70
N SER A 72 -15.05 -10.33 -10.58
CA SER A 72 -14.57 -10.03 -9.24
C SER A 72 -13.19 -10.66 -9.03
N ALA A 73 -12.23 -9.88 -8.51
CA ALA A 73 -10.94 -10.42 -8.11
C ALA A 73 -11.12 -11.39 -6.92
N CYS A 74 -10.43 -12.52 -6.97
CA CYS A 74 -10.50 -13.50 -5.90
C CYS A 74 -9.79 -13.00 -4.64
N VAL A 75 -10.44 -13.15 -3.48
CA VAL A 75 -9.91 -12.70 -2.18
C VAL A 75 -8.58 -13.37 -1.79
N TYR A 76 -8.32 -14.59 -2.27
CA TYR A 76 -7.14 -15.36 -1.88
C TYR A 76 -5.95 -15.22 -2.83
N CYS A 77 -6.20 -15.15 -4.14
CA CYS A 77 -5.15 -15.15 -5.15
C CYS A 77 -5.11 -13.87 -6.02
N GLY A 78 -6.06 -12.95 -5.85
CA GLY A 78 -6.13 -11.70 -6.59
C GLY A 78 -6.49 -11.83 -8.08
N LYS A 79 -6.57 -13.05 -8.62
CA LYS A 79 -6.92 -13.28 -10.03
C LYS A 79 -8.38 -12.92 -10.31
N THR A 80 -8.66 -12.34 -11.47
CA THR A 80 -10.03 -12.05 -11.92
C THR A 80 -10.79 -13.35 -12.12
N CYS A 81 -11.83 -13.57 -11.34
CA CYS A 81 -12.63 -14.77 -11.35
C CYS A 81 -14.11 -14.39 -11.45
N ARG A 82 -14.96 -15.27 -11.99
CA ARG A 82 -16.41 -15.02 -12.06
C ARG A 82 -17.10 -15.08 -10.68
N ARG A 83 -16.37 -15.44 -9.63
CA ARG A 83 -16.84 -15.61 -8.25
C ARG A 83 -15.80 -15.00 -7.31
N GLN A 84 -16.23 -14.53 -6.14
CA GLN A 84 -15.36 -14.04 -5.05
C GLN A 84 -14.22 -15.01 -4.67
N MET A 85 -14.38 -16.31 -4.94
CA MET A 85 -13.34 -17.32 -4.72
C MET A 85 -13.17 -18.22 -5.95
N CYS A 86 -11.96 -18.23 -6.52
CA CYS A 86 -11.59 -19.09 -7.64
C CYS A 86 -11.69 -20.57 -7.25
N ARG A 87 -12.00 -21.45 -8.22
CA ARG A 87 -12.18 -22.89 -7.99
C ARG A 87 -10.92 -23.56 -7.41
N SER A 88 -9.74 -23.15 -7.86
CA SER A 88 -8.46 -23.64 -7.34
C SER A 88 -8.25 -23.28 -5.87
N CYS A 89 -8.55 -22.03 -5.47
CA CYS A 89 -8.46 -21.61 -4.07
C CYS A 89 -9.55 -22.26 -3.22
N ARG A 90 -10.69 -22.65 -3.80
CA ARG A 90 -11.72 -23.37 -3.04
C ARG A 90 -11.25 -24.77 -2.66
N ASP A 91 -10.68 -25.50 -3.60
CA ASP A 91 -10.24 -26.89 -3.43
C ASP A 91 -9.09 -27.05 -2.42
N GLN A 92 -8.31 -25.99 -2.21
CA GLN A 92 -7.14 -26.02 -1.34
C GLN A 92 -7.46 -25.69 0.13
N TYR A 93 -8.65 -25.16 0.42
CA TYR A 93 -9.05 -24.68 1.76
C TYR A 93 -10.39 -25.26 2.25
N LEU A 94 -11.05 -26.13 1.46
CA LEU A 94 -12.24 -26.91 1.80
C LEU A 94 -11.92 -28.39 1.62
#